data_AF-A0A920RFG7-F1
#
_entry.id   AF-A0A920RFG7-F1
#
_cell.length_a   1.000
_cell.length_b   1.000
_cell.length_c   1.000
_cell.angle_alpha   90.00
_cell.angle_beta   90.00
_cell.angle_gamma   90.00
#
_symmetry.space_group_name_H-M   'P 1'
#
loop_
_entity.id
_entity.type
_entity.pdbx_description
1 polymer ?
#
loop_
_entity_poly.entity_id
_entity_poly.type
_entity_poly.pdbx_seq_one_letter_code
_entity_poly.pdbx_strand_id
1 'polypeptide(L)'
;MFTGRPHRRSARPWVAALVAFTLTSASFTCQSGATYVLVDHLGRTLYTDRPDRYPNYTRLTEPPARATPRRASPRPSKKSGGRAGIDQLIALTATRNKLDSALLKAVVHAESSFNPRARSRRGALGLMQLMPRTAKHYGVRDAFDPKQNLTGGARHLRNLLNRFNGDETLALAAYNAGETAVKRHGGIPPYAETRAYVQRVQRLRRSYQQH
;
A
#
# COMPACT_ATOMS: atom_id res chain seq x y z
N MET A 1 90.16 -4.71 -35.59
CA MET A 1 89.41 -5.87 -35.06
C MET A 1 88.07 -5.89 -35.80
N PHE A 2 87.78 -6.55 -36.93
CA PHE A 2 88.13 -7.85 -37.52
C PHE A 2 88.19 -9.02 -36.54
N THR A 3 87.09 -9.79 -36.46
CA THR A 3 86.89 -11.15 -37.05
C THR A 3 85.50 -11.63 -36.58
N GLY A 4 84.57 -12.06 -37.45
CA GLY A 4 84.40 -13.45 -37.90
C GLY A 4 83.71 -14.30 -36.82
N ARG A 5 82.67 -15.11 -37.04
CA ARG A 5 82.06 -15.72 -38.23
C ARG A 5 80.67 -16.28 -37.82
N PRO A 6 79.82 -16.65 -38.81
CA PRO A 6 78.44 -17.08 -38.63
C PRO A 6 78.33 -18.60 -38.45
N HIS A 7 77.19 -19.07 -37.92
CA HIS A 7 76.72 -20.43 -38.20
C HIS A 7 75.28 -20.47 -38.67
N ARG A 8 75.14 -21.29 -39.71
CA ARG A 8 74.05 -21.44 -40.67
C ARG A 8 73.22 -22.68 -40.30
N ARG A 9 72.00 -22.74 -40.84
CA ARG A 9 71.09 -23.90 -41.02
C ARG A 9 70.22 -24.20 -39.78
N SER A 10 68.94 -24.56 -39.89
CA SER A 10 68.23 -25.25 -40.96
C SER A 10 66.73 -24.96 -40.92
N ALA A 11 66.13 -24.78 -42.09
CA ALA A 11 64.69 -24.88 -42.30
C ALA A 11 64.19 -26.31 -42.03
N ARG A 12 63.02 -26.45 -41.39
CA ARG A 12 62.14 -27.62 -41.51
C ARG A 12 60.66 -27.17 -41.50
N PRO A 13 59.77 -27.89 -42.20
CA PRO A 13 58.50 -27.38 -42.66
C PRO A 13 57.30 -27.82 -41.80
N TRP A 14 56.26 -26.99 -41.82
CA TRP A 14 54.82 -27.31 -41.85
C TRP A 14 54.26 -28.33 -40.84
N VAL A 15 53.51 -27.84 -39.85
CA VAL A 15 52.23 -28.44 -39.46
C VAL A 15 51.23 -27.31 -39.17
N ALA A 16 50.19 -27.24 -39.99
CA ALA A 16 49.01 -26.45 -39.74
C ALA A 16 48.25 -27.04 -38.54
N ALA A 17 47.99 -26.23 -37.52
CA ALA A 17 47.05 -26.55 -36.45
C ALA A 17 45.90 -25.54 -36.52
N LEU A 18 44.81 -25.97 -37.17
CA LEU A 18 43.50 -25.35 -37.08
C LEU A 18 43.03 -25.45 -35.62
N VAL A 19 43.15 -24.37 -34.86
CA VAL A 19 42.44 -24.24 -33.58
C VAL A 19 41.01 -23.81 -33.90
N ALA A 20 40.13 -24.80 -34.04
CA ALA A 20 38.69 -24.56 -33.99
C ALA A 20 38.34 -24.11 -32.56
N PHE A 21 38.16 -22.80 -32.37
CA PHE A 21 37.64 -22.28 -31.12
C PHE A 21 36.14 -22.59 -31.06
N THR A 22 35.79 -23.72 -30.44
CA THR A 22 34.40 -24.03 -30.13
C THR A 22 33.91 -23.01 -29.12
N LEU A 23 33.04 -22.11 -29.57
CA LEU A 23 32.28 -21.23 -28.71
C LEU A 23 31.34 -22.10 -27.88
N THR A 24 31.81 -22.59 -26.74
CA THR A 24 30.97 -23.25 -25.75
C THR A 24 30.13 -22.15 -25.14
N SER A 25 28.90 -22.00 -25.63
CA SER A 25 27.86 -21.25 -24.94
C SER A 25 27.67 -21.89 -23.57
N ALA A 26 28.27 -21.28 -22.54
CA ALA A 26 27.94 -21.60 -21.16
C ALA A 26 26.48 -21.21 -20.95
N SER A 27 25.59 -22.19 -21.03
CA SER A 27 24.21 -22.04 -20.60
C SER A 27 24.24 -21.75 -19.11
N PHE A 28 24.09 -20.48 -18.73
CA PHE A 28 23.83 -20.11 -17.35
C PHE A 28 22.46 -20.68 -16.97
N THR A 29 22.48 -21.81 -16.26
CA THR A 29 21.29 -22.32 -15.57
C THR A 29 20.93 -21.29 -14.52
N CYS A 30 19.89 -20.50 -14.79
CA CYS A 30 19.29 -19.63 -13.80
C CYS A 30 18.65 -20.53 -12.73
N GLN A 31 19.34 -20.73 -11.62
CA GLN A 31 18.78 -21.38 -10.44
C GLN A 31 17.66 -20.46 -9.93
N SER A 32 16.41 -20.82 -10.21
CA SER A 32 15.22 -20.19 -9.62
C SER A 32 15.28 -20.35 -8.10
N GLY A 33 15.83 -19.36 -7.41
CA GLY A 33 15.87 -19.31 -5.95
C GLY A 33 14.45 -19.21 -5.38
N ALA A 34 14.13 -20.04 -4.39
CA ALA A 34 12.88 -19.91 -3.65
C ALA A 34 12.80 -18.50 -3.04
N THR A 35 11.72 -17.78 -3.30
CA THR A 35 11.48 -16.48 -2.67
C THR A 35 10.95 -16.70 -1.26
N TYR A 36 11.70 -16.28 -0.25
CA TYR A 36 11.28 -16.37 1.14
C TYR A 36 10.49 -15.13 1.55
N VAL A 37 9.42 -15.34 2.31
CA VAL A 37 8.57 -14.29 2.86
C VAL A 37 8.85 -14.17 4.35
N LEU A 38 9.34 -13.00 4.77
CA LEU A 38 9.64 -12.67 6.16
C LEU A 38 8.61 -11.66 6.66
N VAL A 39 8.16 -11.81 7.91
CA VAL A 39 7.32 -10.81 8.59
C VAL A 39 8.10 -10.29 9.79
N ASP A 40 8.39 -8.99 9.83
CA ASP A 40 9.12 -8.38 10.95
C ASP A 40 8.23 -8.18 12.20
N HIS A 41 8.84 -7.80 13.33
CA HIS A 41 8.12 -7.54 14.59
C HIS A 41 7.14 -6.34 14.53
N LEU A 42 7.17 -5.57 13.43
CA LEU A 42 6.28 -4.46 13.13
C LEU A 42 5.20 -4.84 12.11
N GLY A 43 5.11 -6.11 11.70
CA GLY A 43 4.12 -6.65 10.78
C GLY A 43 4.37 -6.36 9.29
N ARG A 44 5.58 -5.93 8.91
CA ARG A 44 5.94 -5.64 7.52
C ARG A 44 6.46 -6.91 6.84
N THR A 45 6.00 -7.13 5.60
CA THR A 45 6.46 -8.26 4.78
C THR A 45 7.69 -7.88 3.97
N LEU A 46 8.80 -8.59 4.17
CA LEU A 46 10.03 -8.48 3.39
C LEU A 46 10.20 -9.74 2.53
N TYR A 47 10.47 -9.55 1.24
CA TYR A 47 10.78 -10.63 0.31
C TYR A 47 12.30 -10.70 0.13
N THR A 48 12.89 -11.88 0.33
CA THR A 48 14.34 -12.07 0.11
C THR A 48 14.64 -13.40 -0.57
N ASP A 49 15.70 -13.38 -1.37
CA ASP A 49 16.33 -14.50 -2.06
C ASP A 49 17.60 -15.01 -1.34
N ARG A 50 18.00 -14.38 -0.22
CA ARG A 50 19.19 -14.74 0.58
C ARG A 50 18.88 -14.75 2.09
N PRO A 51 18.49 -15.90 2.67
CA PRO A 51 18.09 -15.98 4.08
C PRO A 51 19.28 -15.83 5.06
N ASP A 52 20.50 -16.12 4.62
CA ASP A 52 21.72 -16.20 5.45
C ASP A 52 22.19 -14.86 6.03
N ARG A 53 21.65 -13.74 5.52
CA ARG A 53 22.08 -12.38 5.88
C ARG A 53 21.44 -11.86 7.18
N TYR A 54 20.49 -12.58 7.77
CA TYR A 54 19.69 -12.11 8.90
C TYR A 54 19.56 -13.20 9.99
N PRO A 55 20.47 -13.27 10.98
CA PRO A 55 20.34 -14.21 12.10
C PRO A 55 19.15 -13.82 13.01
N ASN A 56 18.34 -14.81 13.40
CA ASN A 56 17.17 -14.77 14.32
C ASN A 56 15.75 -14.70 13.70
N TYR A 57 15.35 -15.68 12.89
CA TYR A 57 13.97 -15.80 12.37
C TYR A 57 13.44 -17.26 12.35
N THR A 58 12.12 -17.41 12.48
CA THR A 58 11.40 -18.70 12.43
C THR A 58 11.09 -19.10 10.99
N ARG A 59 11.54 -20.28 10.57
CA ARG A 59 11.28 -20.88 9.24
C ARG A 59 9.81 -21.29 9.12
N LEU A 60 9.08 -20.78 8.13
CA LEU A 60 7.85 -21.43 7.67
C LEU A 60 8.25 -22.55 6.72
N THR A 61 8.13 -23.80 7.18
CA THR A 61 8.49 -25.01 6.45
C THR A 61 7.78 -25.10 5.09
N GLU A 62 8.52 -25.50 4.06
CA GLU A 62 7.94 -25.87 2.77
C GLU A 62 6.93 -27.02 2.95
N PRO A 63 5.78 -27.03 2.24
CA PRO A 63 4.91 -28.19 2.23
C PRO A 63 5.55 -29.34 1.43
N PRO A 64 5.44 -30.61 1.84
CA PRO A 64 6.05 -31.72 1.12
C PRO A 64 5.37 -31.93 -0.24
N ALA A 65 6.18 -32.17 -1.25
CA ALA A 65 5.73 -32.56 -2.58
C ALA A 65 5.09 -33.97 -2.55
N ARG A 66 3.77 -34.04 -2.78
CA ARG A 66 3.15 -35.25 -3.33
C ARG A 66 1.95 -34.91 -4.21
N ALA A 67 2.06 -35.29 -5.47
CA ALA A 67 1.05 -35.09 -6.50
C ALA A 67 -0.21 -35.92 -6.22
N THR A 68 -1.37 -35.26 -6.25
CA THR A 68 -2.66 -35.88 -6.56
C THR A 68 -3.41 -34.95 -7.52
N PRO A 69 -4.12 -35.47 -8.55
CA PRO A 69 -4.86 -34.62 -9.48
C PRO A 69 -6.15 -34.18 -8.78
N ARG A 70 -6.08 -33.10 -8.01
CA ARG A 70 -7.29 -32.52 -7.41
C ARG A 70 -8.03 -31.76 -8.48
N ARG A 71 -9.09 -32.39 -8.99
CA ARG A 71 -10.19 -31.80 -9.77
C ARG A 71 -10.37 -30.34 -9.35
N ALA A 72 -10.19 -29.42 -10.30
CA ALA A 72 -10.24 -27.98 -10.05
C ALA A 72 -11.64 -27.60 -9.52
N SER A 73 -11.81 -27.57 -8.21
CA SER A 73 -12.89 -26.79 -7.60
C SER A 73 -12.62 -25.34 -7.96
N PRO A 74 -13.61 -24.60 -8.49
CA PRO A 74 -13.42 -23.19 -8.76
C PRO A 74 -13.09 -22.51 -7.44
N ARG A 75 -11.82 -22.11 -7.25
CA ARG A 75 -11.47 -21.15 -6.20
C ARG A 75 -12.36 -19.93 -6.48
N PRO A 76 -13.17 -19.46 -5.52
CA PRO A 76 -13.88 -18.22 -5.73
C PRO A 76 -12.82 -17.14 -5.91
N SER A 77 -12.61 -16.71 -7.15
CA SER A 77 -11.80 -15.55 -7.44
C SER A 77 -12.49 -14.40 -6.73
N LYS A 78 -11.98 -13.96 -5.58
CA LYS A 78 -12.37 -12.68 -4.96
C LYS A 78 -11.88 -11.53 -5.85
N LYS A 79 -12.38 -11.47 -7.09
CA LYS A 79 -12.31 -10.32 -7.99
C LYS A 79 -13.61 -9.53 -7.83
N SER A 80 -13.79 -8.91 -6.67
CA SER A 80 -14.86 -7.91 -6.43
C SER A 80 -14.45 -6.79 -5.44
N GLY A 81 -13.20 -6.77 -4.99
CA GLY A 81 -12.79 -6.03 -3.78
C GLY A 81 -12.36 -4.56 -3.97
N GLY A 82 -12.49 -3.97 -5.16
CA GLY A 82 -12.01 -2.60 -5.42
C GLY A 82 -12.92 -1.53 -4.83
N ARG A 83 -14.02 -1.22 -5.53
CA ARG A 83 -14.95 -0.13 -5.15
C ARG A 83 -16.24 -0.61 -4.46
N ALA A 84 -16.85 -1.67 -4.98
CA ALA A 84 -18.08 -2.25 -4.41
C ALA A 84 -17.87 -2.75 -2.97
N GLY A 85 -16.73 -3.39 -2.70
CA GLY A 85 -16.36 -3.80 -1.34
C GLY A 85 -16.17 -2.61 -0.38
N ILE A 86 -15.61 -1.49 -0.85
CA ILE A 86 -15.49 -0.26 -0.06
C ILE A 86 -16.87 0.35 0.20
N ASP A 87 -17.77 0.39 -0.78
CA ASP A 87 -19.13 0.90 -0.58
C ASP A 87 -19.92 0.10 0.46
N GLN A 88 -19.86 -1.23 0.41
CA GLN A 88 -20.48 -2.08 1.42
C GLN A 88 -19.89 -1.82 2.82
N LEU A 89 -18.57 -1.67 2.90
CA LEU A 89 -17.89 -1.38 4.16
C LEU A 89 -18.25 0.00 4.72
N ILE A 90 -18.40 1.02 3.86
CA ILE A 90 -18.89 2.35 4.25
C ILE A 90 -20.29 2.24 4.82
N ALA A 91 -21.23 1.57 4.13
CA ALA A 91 -22.60 1.42 4.59
C ALA A 91 -22.67 0.74 5.96
N LEU A 92 -21.97 -0.39 6.14
CA LEU A 92 -21.90 -1.11 7.41
C LEU A 92 -21.29 -0.25 8.53
N THR A 93 -20.25 0.52 8.21
CA THR A 93 -19.57 1.39 9.19
C THR A 93 -20.45 2.57 9.59
N ALA A 94 -21.17 3.16 8.63
CA ALA A 94 -22.11 4.25 8.88
C ALA A 94 -23.23 3.80 9.84
N THR A 95 -23.87 2.66 9.56
CA THR A 95 -24.91 2.08 10.43
C THR A 95 -24.39 1.86 11.86
N ARG A 96 -23.21 1.24 12.02
CA ARG A 96 -22.62 0.97 13.34
C ARG A 96 -22.31 2.23 14.15
N ASN A 97 -21.96 3.32 13.48
CA ASN A 97 -21.61 4.59 14.12
C ASN A 97 -22.77 5.59 14.15
N LYS A 98 -23.99 5.17 13.77
CA LYS A 98 -25.18 6.02 13.69
C LYS A 98 -24.94 7.26 12.82
N LEU A 99 -24.27 7.08 11.69
CA LEU A 99 -24.03 8.11 10.69
C LEU A 99 -24.92 7.88 9.47
N ASP A 100 -25.26 8.96 8.80
CA ASP A 100 -25.81 8.90 7.45
C ASP A 100 -24.77 8.28 6.49
N SER A 101 -25.20 7.27 5.72
CA SER A 101 -24.30 6.55 4.82
C SER A 101 -23.78 7.46 3.70
N ALA A 102 -24.64 8.33 3.17
CA ALA A 102 -24.28 9.30 2.14
C ALA A 102 -23.25 10.32 2.67
N LEU A 103 -23.39 10.81 3.91
CA LEU A 103 -22.40 11.65 4.57
C LEU A 103 -21.04 10.95 4.69
N LEU A 104 -20.99 9.73 5.24
CA LEU A 104 -19.72 9.02 5.42
C LEU A 104 -19.04 8.76 4.08
N LYS A 105 -19.82 8.37 3.06
CA LYS A 105 -19.33 8.17 1.69
C LYS A 105 -18.79 9.46 1.07
N ALA A 106 -19.47 10.59 1.30
CA ALA A 106 -19.03 11.91 0.85
C ALA A 106 -17.70 12.34 1.48
N VAL A 107 -17.50 12.08 2.77
CA VAL A 107 -16.22 12.33 3.46
C VAL A 107 -15.11 11.47 2.86
N VAL A 108 -15.33 10.16 2.70
CA VAL A 108 -14.31 9.27 2.09
C VAL A 108 -13.94 9.71 0.67
N HIS A 109 -14.92 10.15 -0.12
CA HIS A 109 -14.64 10.69 -1.45
C HIS A 109 -13.82 11.98 -1.37
N ALA A 110 -14.22 12.94 -0.52
CA ALA A 110 -13.51 14.21 -0.38
C ALA A 110 -12.06 14.03 0.11
N GLU A 111 -11.82 13.04 0.98
CA GLU A 111 -10.51 12.79 1.59
C GLU A 111 -9.55 12.04 0.67
N SER A 112 -9.99 10.97 0.02
CA SER A 112 -9.07 10.09 -0.71
C SER A 112 -9.55 9.65 -2.09
N SER A 113 -10.72 10.09 -2.53
CA SER A 113 -11.39 9.52 -3.72
C SER A 113 -11.45 7.98 -3.66
N PHE A 114 -11.73 7.44 -2.47
CA PHE A 114 -11.79 6.00 -2.18
C PHE A 114 -10.47 5.24 -2.30
N ASN A 115 -9.32 5.93 -2.32
CA ASN A 115 -8.02 5.29 -2.32
C ASN A 115 -7.61 4.87 -0.89
N PRO A 116 -7.53 3.57 -0.56
CA PRO A 116 -7.15 3.12 0.77
C PRO A 116 -5.66 3.30 1.07
N ARG A 117 -4.83 3.56 0.04
CA ARG A 117 -3.39 3.80 0.16
C ARG A 117 -3.02 5.28 0.09
N ALA A 118 -4.00 6.19 0.15
CA ALA A 118 -3.76 7.63 0.06
C ALA A 118 -2.86 8.12 1.21
N ARG A 119 -1.91 9.00 0.87
CA ARG A 119 -1.01 9.67 1.81
C ARG A 119 -0.90 11.15 1.46
N SER A 120 -1.23 12.03 2.39
CA SER A 120 -1.06 13.47 2.18
C SER A 120 0.36 13.93 2.51
N ARG A 121 0.75 15.12 2.02
CA ARG A 121 2.01 15.78 2.38
C ARG A 121 2.14 16.07 3.87
N ARG A 122 1.00 16.31 4.55
CA ARG A 122 0.92 16.55 6.00
C ARG A 122 0.91 15.27 6.83
N GLY A 123 0.90 14.09 6.19
CA GLY A 123 1.00 12.79 6.86
C GLY A 123 -0.34 12.11 7.18
N ALA A 124 -1.43 12.57 6.58
CA ALA A 124 -2.74 11.93 6.69
C ALA A 124 -2.79 10.63 5.86
N LEU A 125 -3.52 9.60 6.33
CA LEU A 125 -3.44 8.24 5.79
C LEU A 125 -4.81 7.60 5.52
N GLY A 126 -4.90 6.87 4.41
CA GLY A 126 -6.01 5.99 4.07
C GLY A 126 -7.30 6.67 3.63
N LEU A 127 -8.41 5.92 3.69
CA LEU A 127 -9.70 6.31 3.12
C LEU A 127 -10.27 7.62 3.67
N MET A 128 -10.15 7.83 4.98
CA MET A 128 -10.65 9.02 5.67
C MET A 128 -9.50 9.96 6.08
N GLN A 129 -8.30 9.80 5.49
CA GLN A 129 -7.13 10.66 5.74
C GLN A 129 -6.90 10.96 7.23
N LEU A 130 -6.77 9.90 8.03
CA LEU A 130 -6.52 10.06 9.45
C LEU A 130 -5.08 10.51 9.69
N MET A 131 -4.91 11.57 10.47
CA MET A 131 -3.62 11.92 11.04
C MET A 131 -3.17 10.84 12.03
N PRO A 132 -1.86 10.54 12.17
CA PRO A 132 -1.39 9.44 13.03
C PRO A 132 -1.87 9.53 14.49
N ARG A 133 -1.92 10.75 15.04
CA ARG A 133 -2.45 11.00 16.41
C ARG A 133 -3.93 10.62 16.51
N THR A 134 -4.73 10.98 15.50
CA THR A 134 -6.16 10.65 15.43
C THR A 134 -6.36 9.15 15.26
N ALA A 135 -5.60 8.51 14.37
CA ALA A 135 -5.61 7.06 14.18
C ALA A 135 -5.35 6.32 15.51
N LYS A 136 -4.29 6.72 16.23
CA LYS A 136 -3.97 6.17 17.56
C LYS A 136 -5.11 6.36 18.57
N HIS A 137 -5.69 7.57 18.64
CA HIS A 137 -6.78 7.88 19.56
C HIS A 137 -8.01 6.96 19.35
N TYR A 138 -8.30 6.58 18.10
CA TYR A 138 -9.42 5.71 17.76
C TYR A 138 -9.06 4.22 17.61
N GLY A 139 -7.85 3.82 18.01
CA GLY A 139 -7.41 2.42 18.01
C GLY A 139 -7.11 1.84 16.63
N VAL A 140 -6.82 2.68 15.64
CA VAL A 140 -6.38 2.27 14.30
C VAL A 140 -4.90 1.90 14.37
N ARG A 141 -4.59 0.62 14.17
CA ARG A 141 -3.21 0.09 14.19
C ARG A 141 -2.57 0.20 12.81
N ASP A 142 -3.35 -0.11 11.77
CA ASP A 142 -2.98 0.10 10.37
C ASP A 142 -3.97 1.07 9.72
N ALA A 143 -3.49 2.26 9.36
CA ALA A 143 -4.31 3.29 8.72
C ALA A 143 -4.54 3.03 7.22
N PHE A 144 -3.83 2.10 6.60
CA PHE A 144 -4.07 1.67 5.22
C PHE A 144 -5.04 0.49 5.13
N ASP A 145 -5.32 -0.19 6.25
CA ASP A 145 -6.41 -1.16 6.32
C ASP A 145 -7.77 -0.43 6.21
N PRO A 146 -8.57 -0.68 5.15
CA PRO A 146 -9.82 0.05 4.91
C PRO A 146 -10.80 -0.02 6.08
N LYS A 147 -10.90 -1.18 6.73
CA LYS A 147 -11.87 -1.43 7.81
C LYS A 147 -11.49 -0.67 9.07
N GLN A 148 -10.23 -0.74 9.49
CA GLN A 148 -9.73 0.03 10.62
C GLN A 148 -9.83 1.53 10.35
N ASN A 149 -9.40 2.00 9.18
CA ASN A 149 -9.43 3.42 8.83
C ASN A 149 -10.87 3.99 8.84
N LEU A 150 -11.80 3.31 8.17
CA LEU A 150 -13.22 3.72 8.17
C LEU A 150 -13.82 3.67 9.58
N THR A 151 -13.51 2.64 10.36
CA THR A 151 -14.06 2.52 11.73
C THR A 151 -13.53 3.64 12.63
N GLY A 152 -12.24 3.93 12.59
CA GLY A 152 -11.63 5.02 13.36
C GLY A 152 -12.11 6.39 12.91
N GLY A 153 -12.16 6.64 11.60
CA GLY A 153 -12.62 7.90 11.04
C GLY A 153 -14.11 8.16 11.24
N ALA A 154 -14.96 7.13 11.17
CA ALA A 154 -16.38 7.24 11.48
C ALA A 154 -16.62 7.56 12.96
N ARG A 155 -15.88 6.94 13.88
CA ARG A 155 -15.92 7.30 15.31
C ARG A 155 -15.46 8.74 15.53
N HIS A 156 -14.44 9.19 14.79
CA HIS A 156 -14.00 10.58 14.84
C HIS A 156 -15.10 11.54 14.40
N LEU A 157 -15.68 11.32 13.22
CA LEU A 157 -16.77 12.13 12.69
C LEU A 157 -17.99 12.14 13.62
N ARG A 158 -18.37 10.98 14.17
CA ARG A 158 -19.47 10.87 15.14
C ARG A 158 -19.20 11.69 16.40
N ASN A 159 -17.97 11.66 16.93
CA ASN A 159 -17.60 12.47 18.08
C ASN A 159 -17.71 13.96 17.77
N LEU A 160 -17.28 14.41 16.58
CA LEU A 160 -17.41 15.79 16.17
C LEU A 160 -18.87 16.22 16.05
N LEU A 161 -19.71 15.39 15.42
CA LEU A 161 -21.16 15.66 15.36
C LEU A 161 -21.75 15.81 16.77
N ASN A 162 -21.41 14.93 17.71
CA ASN A 162 -21.88 15.06 19.09
C ASN A 162 -21.39 16.35 19.76
N ARG A 163 -20.12 16.73 19.55
CA ARG A 163 -19.53 17.95 20.13
C ARG A 163 -20.17 19.24 19.60
N PHE A 164 -20.63 19.22 18.36
CA PHE A 164 -21.30 20.34 17.70
C PHE A 164 -22.82 20.15 17.65
N ASN A 165 -23.40 19.37 18.56
CA ASN A 165 -24.86 19.21 18.72
C ASN A 165 -25.59 18.78 17.43
N GLY A 166 -24.94 17.99 16.60
CA GLY A 166 -25.47 17.54 15.31
C GLY A 166 -25.29 18.53 14.16
N ASP A 167 -24.68 19.70 14.38
CA ASP A 167 -24.32 20.62 13.31
C ASP A 167 -23.23 20.01 12.43
N GLU A 168 -23.68 19.45 11.31
CA GLU A 168 -22.81 18.81 10.31
C GLU A 168 -21.82 19.79 9.69
N THR A 169 -22.20 21.05 9.51
CA THR A 169 -21.34 22.06 8.90
C THR A 169 -20.14 22.34 9.79
N LEU A 170 -20.37 22.53 11.10
CA LEU A 170 -19.30 22.73 12.08
C LEU A 170 -18.49 21.45 12.32
N ALA A 171 -19.13 20.28 12.33
CA ALA A 171 -18.43 19.01 12.46
C ALA A 171 -17.48 18.75 11.28
N LEU A 172 -17.90 19.03 10.04
CA LEU A 172 -17.05 18.91 8.85
C LEU A 172 -15.92 19.95 8.84
N ALA A 173 -16.19 21.18 9.28
CA ALA A 173 -15.15 22.19 9.44
C ALA A 173 -14.11 21.76 10.48
N ALA A 174 -14.54 21.19 11.60
CA ALA A 174 -13.67 20.67 12.64
C ALA A 174 -12.90 19.42 12.20
N TYR A 175 -13.48 18.58 11.34
CA TYR A 175 -12.80 17.42 10.77
C TYR A 175 -11.57 17.85 9.96
N ASN A 176 -11.71 18.90 9.15
CA ASN A 176 -10.65 19.40 8.29
C ASN A 176 -9.66 20.34 9.00
N ALA A 177 -10.16 21.31 9.77
CA ALA A 177 -9.35 22.37 10.38
C ALA A 177 -8.98 22.12 11.86
N GLY A 178 -9.60 21.11 12.48
CA GLY A 178 -9.50 20.84 13.91
C GLY A 178 -10.54 21.61 14.75
N GLU A 179 -10.98 20.97 15.84
CA GLU A 179 -11.97 21.53 16.78
C GLU A 179 -11.54 22.89 17.35
N THR A 180 -10.26 23.04 17.69
CA THR A 180 -9.72 24.27 18.27
C THR A 180 -9.89 25.47 17.34
N ALA A 181 -9.72 25.28 16.03
CA ALA A 181 -9.89 26.34 15.06
C ALA A 181 -11.37 26.79 15.00
N VAL A 182 -12.30 25.83 14.92
CA VAL A 182 -13.74 26.12 14.92
C VAL A 182 -14.17 26.86 16.19
N LYS A 183 -13.71 26.39 17.36
CA LYS A 183 -13.99 27.04 18.65
C LYS A 183 -13.44 28.47 18.72
N ARG A 184 -12.19 28.67 18.31
CA ARG A 184 -11.55 30.00 18.32
C ARG A 184 -12.28 31.01 17.43
N HIS A 185 -12.82 30.55 16.30
CA HIS A 185 -13.52 31.41 15.34
C HIS A 185 -15.04 31.49 15.57
N GLY A 186 -15.60 30.72 16.51
CA GLY A 186 -17.06 30.67 16.75
C GLY A 186 -17.86 30.16 15.55
N GLY A 187 -17.25 29.39 14.64
CA GLY A 187 -17.85 28.99 13.37
C GLY A 187 -16.84 28.40 12.40
N ILE A 188 -17.17 28.34 11.11
CA ILE A 188 -16.23 27.88 10.08
C ILE A 188 -15.05 28.86 10.02
N PRO A 189 -13.80 28.42 10.26
CA PRO A 189 -12.63 29.29 10.15
C PRO A 189 -12.54 29.96 8.77
N PRO A 190 -11.95 31.16 8.66
CA PRO A 190 -11.76 31.86 7.38
C PRO A 190 -10.63 31.23 6.55
N TYR A 191 -10.52 29.89 6.55
CA TYR A 191 -9.58 29.13 5.73
C TYR A 191 -10.27 28.72 4.44
N ALA A 192 -9.71 29.14 3.30
CA ALA A 192 -10.25 28.82 1.98
C ALA A 192 -10.38 27.30 1.79
N GLU A 193 -9.37 26.54 2.23
CA GLU A 193 -9.35 25.06 2.19
C GLU A 193 -10.55 24.46 2.94
N THR A 194 -10.83 24.93 4.15
CA THR A 194 -11.91 24.41 5.00
C THR A 194 -13.30 24.75 4.46
N ARG A 195 -13.50 25.97 3.98
CA ARG A 195 -14.78 26.37 3.35
C ARG A 195 -15.06 25.54 2.09
N ALA A 196 -14.04 25.37 1.25
CA ALA A 196 -14.13 24.53 0.06
C ALA A 196 -14.37 23.06 0.43
N TYR A 197 -13.74 22.55 1.49
CA TYR A 197 -13.92 21.19 1.99
C TYR A 197 -15.39 20.94 2.40
N VAL A 198 -15.97 21.81 3.23
CA VAL A 198 -17.36 21.69 3.69
C VAL A 198 -18.33 21.71 2.50
N GLN A 199 -18.19 22.66 1.59
CA GLN A 199 -19.03 22.76 0.39
C GLN A 199 -18.91 21.52 -0.49
N ARG A 200 -17.69 20.99 -0.66
CA ARG A 200 -17.43 19.78 -1.45
C ARG A 200 -18.12 18.56 -0.85
N VAL A 201 -18.00 18.33 0.46
CA VAL A 201 -18.66 17.21 1.14
C VAL A 201 -20.17 17.31 1.04
N GLN A 202 -20.75 18.49 1.27
CA GLN A 202 -22.20 18.68 1.18
C GLN A 202 -22.73 18.41 -0.24
N ARG A 203 -22.02 18.86 -1.29
CA ARG A 203 -22.38 18.56 -2.69
C ARG A 203 -22.32 17.06 -2.97
N LEU A 204 -21.25 16.39 -2.55
CA LEU A 204 -21.08 14.95 -2.71
C LEU A 204 -22.18 14.17 -1.98
N ARG A 205 -22.51 14.58 -0.75
CA ARG A 205 -23.57 13.95 0.04
C ARG A 205 -24.91 14.03 -0.67
N ARG A 206 -25.32 15.20 -1.16
CA ARG A 206 -26.58 15.35 -1.92
C ARG A 206 -26.62 14.41 -3.13
N SER A 207 -25.51 14.30 -3.86
CA SER A 207 -25.42 13.36 -4.99
C SER A 207 -25.59 11.89 -4.55
N TYR A 208 -25.07 11.51 -3.38
CA TYR A 208 -25.24 10.17 -2.82
C TYR A 208 -26.58 9.91 -2.10
N GLN A 209 -27.42 10.93 -1.95
CA GLN A 209 -28.80 10.74 -1.46
C GLN A 209 -29.78 10.49 -2.61
N GLN A 210 -29.40 10.84 -3.84
CA GLN A 210 -30.22 10.71 -5.04
C GLN A 210 -29.98 9.38 -5.79
N HIS A 211 -29.00 8.58 -5.34
CA HIS A 211 -28.56 7.32 -5.95
C HIS A 211 -28.18 6.31 -4.87
#